data_AF-A0A6G3WJD1-F1
#
_entry.id   AF-A0A6G3WJD1-F1
#
_cell.length_a   1.000
_cell.length_b   1.000
_cell.length_c   1.000
_cell.angle_alpha   90.00
_cell.angle_beta   90.00
_cell.angle_gamma   90.00
#
_symmetry.space_group_name_H-M   'P 1'
#
loop_
_entity.id
_entity.type
_entity.pdbx_description
1 polymer ?
#
loop_
_entity_poly.entity_id
_entity_poly.type
_entity_poly.pdbx_seq_one_letter_code
_entity_poly.pdbx_strand_id
1 'polypeptide(L)' 'TYAGTDRQVRGRLLAVLRDSVSPVAQAALDAVWEEPVQRARALDGLVADGLVEPLADGRYRLPLT' A
#
# COMPACT_ATOMS: atom_id res chain seq x y z
N THR A 1 17.13 6.21 12.20
CA THR A 1 16.92 6.97 10.96
C THR A 1 16.38 6.04 9.88
N TYR A 2 15.05 5.99 9.71
CA TYR A 2 14.35 5.18 8.69
C TYR A 2 13.18 5.93 8.03
N ALA A 3 12.91 7.18 8.46
CA ALA A 3 11.73 7.95 8.04
C ALA A 3 11.74 8.32 6.54
N GLY A 4 12.93 8.42 5.93
CA GLY A 4 13.07 8.69 4.50
C GLY A 4 12.49 7.58 3.63
N THR A 5 12.70 6.32 4.01
CA THR A 5 12.31 5.17 3.20
C THR A 5 10.84 4.82 3.38
N ASP A 6 10.28 4.86 4.59
CA ASP A 6 8.87 4.54 4.81
C ASP A 6 7.92 5.51 4.10
N ARG A 7 8.23 6.82 4.13
CA ARG A 7 7.43 7.81 3.40
C ARG A 7 7.46 7.55 1.89
N GLN A 8 8.61 7.15 1.35
CA GLN A 8 8.76 6.80 -0.07
C GLN A 8 7.96 5.55 -0.44
N VAL A 9 8.03 4.49 0.39
CA VAL A 9 7.28 3.24 0.17
C VAL A 9 5.78 3.52 0.21
N ARG A 10 5.30 4.24 1.24
CA ARG A 10 3.89 4.64 1.35
C ARG A 10 3.42 5.44 0.14
N GLY A 11 4.23 6.40 -0.31
CA GLY A 11 3.94 7.21 -1.49
C GLY A 11 3.75 6.38 -2.75
N ARG A 12 4.63 5.39 -2.99
CA ARG A 12 4.52 4.50 -4.15
C ARG A 12 3.32 3.54 -4.07
N LEU A 13 3.03 2.98 -2.90
CA LEU A 13 1.84 2.14 -2.69
C LEU A 13 0.54 2.92 -2.99
N LEU A 14 0.43 4.14 -2.46
CA LEU A 14 -0.71 5.01 -2.73
C LEU A 14 -0.79 5.44 -4.21
N ALA A 15 0.34 5.56 -4.91
CA ALA A 15 0.33 5.87 -6.34
C ALA A 15 -0.32 4.72 -7.14
N VAL A 16 0.04 3.46 -6.87
CA VAL A 16 -0.58 2.29 -7.52
C VAL A 16 -2.07 2.23 -7.24
N LEU A 17 -2.48 2.45 -5.99
CA LEU A 17 -3.89 2.41 -5.61
C LEU A 17 -4.72 3.54 -6.25
N ARG A 18 -4.12 4.72 -6.46
CA ARG A 18 -4.79 5.85 -7.15
C ARG A 18 -4.89 5.66 -8.66
N ASP A 19 -3.93 4.98 -9.26
CA ASP A 19 -3.90 4.73 -10.70
C ASP A 19 -4.84 3.57 -11.11
N SER A 20 -5.24 2.74 -10.15
CA SER A 20 -6.16 1.63 -10.38
C SER A 20 -7.63 2.06 -10.27
N VAL A 21 -8.43 1.69 -11.27
CA VAL A 21 -9.90 1.86 -11.28
C VAL A 21 -10.65 0.74 -10.52
N SER A 22 -9.93 -0.28 -10.05
CA SER A 22 -10.47 -1.42 -9.31
C SER A 22 -9.57 -1.79 -8.13
N PRO A 23 -10.04 -2.61 -7.17
CA PRO A 23 -9.19 -3.07 -6.08
C PRO A 23 -7.92 -3.77 -6.58
N VAL A 24 -6.78 -3.41 -6.01
CA VAL A 24 -5.44 -3.84 -6.41
C VAL A 24 -5.06 -5.10 -5.65
N ALA A 25 -4.60 -6.13 -6.38
CA ALA A 25 -4.10 -7.36 -5.77
C ALA A 25 -2.79 -7.15 -5.01
N GLN A 26 -2.58 -7.89 -3.92
CA GLN A 26 -1.35 -7.86 -3.13
C GLN A 26 -0.08 -7.99 -4.00
N ALA A 27 -0.09 -8.88 -5.00
CA ALA A 27 1.05 -9.09 -5.90
C ALA A 27 1.47 -7.82 -6.67
N ALA A 28 0.51 -6.95 -7.02
CA ALA A 28 0.82 -5.68 -7.69
C ALA A 28 1.46 -4.67 -6.73
N LEU A 29 1.02 -4.65 -5.47
CA LEU A 29 1.68 -3.88 -4.42
C LEU A 29 3.06 -4.44 -4.10
N ASP A 30 3.23 -5.76 -4.16
CA ASP A 30 4.49 -6.43 -3.90
C ASP A 30 5.59 -6.04 -4.88
N ALA A 31 5.23 -5.75 -6.13
CA ALA A 31 6.18 -5.31 -7.16
C ALA A 31 6.69 -3.86 -6.97
N VAL A 32 6.08 -3.08 -6.06
CA VAL A 32 6.35 -1.63 -5.91
C VAL A 32 7.69 -1.34 -5.21
N TRP A 33 8.16 -2.27 -4.38
CA TRP A 33 9.33 -2.09 -3.55
C TRP A 33 10.02 -3.42 -3.29
N GLU A 34 11.34 -3.45 -3.45
CA GLU A 34 12.12 -4.69 -3.38
C GLU A 34 12.21 -5.29 -1.97
N GLU A 35 12.25 -4.45 -0.93
CA GLU A 35 12.41 -4.88 0.46
C GLU A 35 11.05 -5.27 1.07
N PRO A 36 10.74 -6.57 1.27
CA PRO A 36 9.41 -7.02 1.67
C PRO A 36 9.01 -6.53 3.06
N VAL A 37 9.95 -6.43 4.01
CA VAL A 37 9.65 -6.05 5.39
C VAL A 37 9.23 -4.58 5.47
N GLN A 38 9.93 -3.70 4.73
CA GLN A 38 9.58 -2.28 4.67
C GLN A 38 8.26 -2.05 3.95
N ARG A 39 8.02 -2.80 2.87
CA ARG A 39 6.77 -2.76 2.12
C ARG A 39 5.56 -3.17 2.95
N ALA A 40 5.65 -4.31 3.63
CA ALA A 40 4.60 -4.82 4.50
C ALA A 40 4.29 -3.80 5.61
N ARG A 41 5.32 -3.33 6.34
CA ARG A 41 5.16 -2.32 7.39
C ARG A 41 4.51 -1.03 6.90
N ALA A 42 4.91 -0.56 5.71
CA ALA A 42 4.33 0.64 5.12
C ALA A 42 2.85 0.45 4.73
N LEU A 43 2.50 -0.71 4.17
CA LEU A 43 1.12 -1.06 3.84
C LEU A 43 0.26 -1.18 5.10
N ASP A 44 0.75 -1.88 6.13
CA ASP A 44 0.07 -2.02 7.43
C ASP A 44 -0.18 -0.65 8.07
N GLY A 45 0.82 0.24 8.01
CA GLY A 45 0.67 1.61 8.50
C GLY A 45 -0.39 2.40 7.73
N LEU A 46 -0.48 2.24 6.40
CA LEU A 46 -1.54 2.88 5.61
C LEU A 46 -2.94 2.35 5.97
N VAL A 47 -3.05 1.06 6.26
CA VAL A 47 -4.31 0.45 6.72
C VAL A 47 -4.69 0.96 8.10
N ALA A 48 -3.74 1.00 9.04
CA ALA A 48 -3.96 1.52 10.38
C ALA A 48 -4.37 3.01 10.39
N ASP A 49 -3.82 3.80 9.45
CA ASP A 49 -4.16 5.21 9.27
C ASP A 49 -5.50 5.42 8.51
N GLY A 50 -6.17 4.34 8.08
CA GLY A 50 -7.42 4.42 7.32
C GLY A 50 -7.25 4.98 5.91
N LEU A 51 -6.04 4.96 5.35
CA LEU A 51 -5.74 5.45 4.00
C LEU A 51 -5.87 4.37 2.92
N VAL A 52 -5.91 3.10 3.34
CA VAL A 52 -6.06 1.92 2.49
C VAL A 52 -6.95 0.92 3.20
N GLU A 53 -7.85 0.28 2.47
CA GLU A 53 -8.74 -0.75 3.00
C GLU A 53 -8.39 -2.13 2.41
N PRO A 54 -8.15 -3.15 3.25
CA PRO A 54 -8.04 -4.54 2.80
C PRO A 54 -9.42 -5.13 2.49
N LEU A 55 -9.48 -5.99 1.50
CA LEU A 55 -10.67 -6.74 1.07
C LEU A 55 -10.49 -8.24 1.32
N ALA A 56 -11.60 -8.98 1.31
CA ALA A 56 -11.64 -10.40 1.66
C ALA A 56 -10.86 -11.33 0.69
N ASP A 57 -10.42 -10.83 -0.46
CA ASP A 57 -9.72 -11.57 -1.52
C ASP A 57 -8.24 -11.19 -1.66
N GLY A 58 -7.63 -10.62 -0.62
CA GLY A 58 -6.22 -10.20 -0.66
C GLY A 58 -5.99 -9.01 -1.60
N ARG A 59 -7.03 -8.20 -1.81
CA ARG A 59 -6.98 -6.94 -2.55
C ARG A 59 -7.05 -5.75 -1.61
N TYR A 60 -6.63 -4.62 -2.12
CA TYR A 60 -6.57 -3.36 -1.42
C TYR A 60 -7.21 -2.27 -2.27
N ARG A 61 -7.88 -1.33 -1.62
CA ARG A 61 -8.46 -0.17 -2.29
C ARG A 61 -8.24 1.10 -1.47
N LEU A 62 -8.46 2.25 -2.09
CA LEU A 62 -8.63 3.49 -1.34
C LEU A 62 -10.01 3.49 -0.65
N PRO A 63 -10.16 4.18 0.49
CA PRO A 63 -11.45 4.37 1.15
C PRO A 63 -12.49 5.00 0.21
N LEU A 64 -13.72 4.51 0.30
CA LEU A 64 -14.87 5.14 -0.34
C LEU A 64 -15.42 6.24 0.57
N THR A 65 -14.76 7.40 0.60
CA THR A 65 -15.36 8.62 1.16
C THR A 65 -16.43 9.18 0.24
#